data_AF-A0AA43IM41-F1
#
_entry.id   AF-A0AA43IM41-F1
#
_cell.length_a   1.000
_cell.length_b   1.000
_cell.length_c   1.000
_cell.angle_alpha   90.00
_cell.angle_beta   90.00
_cell.angle_gamma   90.00
#
_symmetry.space_group_name_H-M   'P 1'
#
loop_
_entity.id
_entity.type
_entity.pdbx_description
1 polymer ?
#
loop_
_entity_poly.entity_id
_entity_poly.type
_entity_poly.pdbx_seq_one_letter_code
_entity_poly.pdbx_strand_id
1 'polypeptide(L)' 'MKSATLGKNISGAEVTNISKHGFWVLLADQEIFVAFKAFPWFKGASVEEIINVEWPQPHHL' A
#
# COMPACT_ATOMS: atom_id res chain seq x y z
N MET A 1 18.02 2.95 -12.96
CA MET A 1 16.81 2.74 -12.15
C MET A 1 15.90 3.91 -12.39
N LYS A 2 14.77 3.71 -13.07
CA LYS A 2 13.81 4.78 -13.38
C LYS A 2 12.75 4.78 -12.28
N SER A 3 12.84 5.74 -11.37
CA SER A 3 11.69 6.10 -10.54
C SER A 3 10.68 6.76 -11.47
N ALA A 4 9.54 6.11 -11.68
CA ALA A 4 8.46 6.67 -12.49
C ALA A 4 7.82 7.80 -11.67
N THR A 5 7.90 9.01 -12.19
CA THR A 5 7.35 10.24 -11.62
C THR A 5 5.88 10.02 -11.20
N LEU A 6 5.58 9.97 -9.89
CA LEU A 6 4.20 10.00 -9.39
C LEU A 6 3.65 11.41 -9.63
N GLY A 7 3.12 11.59 -10.82
CA GLY A 7 2.35 12.76 -11.18
C GLY A 7 0.97 12.66 -10.55
N LYS A 8 0.61 13.73 -9.83
CA LYS A 8 -0.75 14.13 -9.42
C LYS A 8 -1.20 13.54 -8.09
N ASN A 9 -1.33 14.42 -7.10
CA ASN A 9 -2.02 14.21 -5.83
C ASN A 9 -3.29 13.35 -6.01
N ILE A 10 -3.23 12.07 -5.65
CA ILE A 10 -4.41 11.23 -5.41
C ILE A 10 -4.30 10.82 -3.95
N SER A 11 -4.86 11.64 -3.09
CA SER A 11 -4.98 11.42 -1.64
C SER A 11 -5.81 10.16 -1.36
N GLY A 12 -5.16 9.00 -1.31
CA GLY A 12 -5.79 7.70 -1.15
C GLY A 12 -4.96 6.77 -0.29
N ALA A 13 -4.13 5.98 -0.95
CA ALA A 13 -3.24 5.02 -0.34
C ALA A 13 -2.09 4.73 -1.31
N GLU A 14 -0.85 4.64 -0.84
CA GLU A 14 0.30 4.30 -1.67
C GLU A 14 1.16 3.23 -0.98
N VAL A 15 1.53 2.18 -1.70
CA VAL A 15 2.48 1.18 -1.17
C VAL A 15 3.90 1.70 -1.32
N THR A 16 4.60 1.95 -0.21
CA THR A 16 5.97 2.51 -0.22
C THR A 16 7.05 1.43 -0.26
N ASN A 17 6.78 0.25 0.30
CA ASN A 17 7.75 -0.85 0.33
C ASN A 17 7.08 -2.22 0.51
N ILE A 18 7.59 -3.26 -0.16
CA ILE A 18 7.15 -4.65 0.03
C ILE A 18 8.36 -5.50 0.46
N SER A 19 8.16 -6.31 1.50
CA SER A 19 9.17 -7.20 2.06
C SER A 19 8.61 -8.62 2.23
N LYS A 20 9.47 -9.58 2.60
CA LYS A 20 9.04 -10.96 2.93
C LYS A 20 8.10 -11.05 4.14
N HIS A 21 8.02 -10.02 4.97
CA HIS A 21 7.24 -10.02 6.20
C HIS A 21 5.91 -9.25 6.09
N GLY A 22 5.76 -8.42 5.07
CA GLY A 22 4.67 -7.48 4.93
C GLY A 22 5.06 -6.31 4.04
N PHE A 23 4.20 -5.31 3.96
CA PHE A 23 4.39 -4.11 3.16
C PHE A 23 3.99 -2.86 3.92
N TRP A 24 4.50 -1.72 3.47
CA TRP A 24 4.21 -0.41 4.00
C TRP A 24 3.23 0.32 3.08
N VAL A 25 2.26 0.98 3.69
CA VAL A 25 1.28 1.82 2.99
C VAL A 25 1.31 3.22 3.60
N LEU A 26 1.52 4.23 2.77
CA LEU A 26 1.28 5.63 3.11
C LEU A 26 -0.20 5.94 2.87
N LEU A 27 -0.94 6.19 3.95
CA LEU A 27 -2.33 6.65 3.92
C LEU A 27 -2.37 8.09 4.41
N ALA A 28 -2.85 9.01 3.56
CA ALA A 28 -2.72 10.45 3.79
C ALA A 28 -1.26 10.83 4.13
N ASP A 29 -0.96 11.11 5.40
CA ASP A 29 0.38 11.46 5.90
C ASP A 29 0.94 10.44 6.90
N GLN A 30 0.32 9.25 7.00
CA GLN A 30 0.70 8.20 7.94
C GLN A 30 1.20 6.95 7.22
N GLU A 31 2.39 6.49 7.61
CA GLU A 31 2.93 5.21 7.16
C GLU A 31 2.47 4.07 8.06
N ILE A 32 1.89 3.03 7.47
CA ILE A 32 1.32 1.88 8.18
C ILE A 32 1.97 0.61 7.67
N PHE A 33 2.46 -0.22 8.60
CA PHE A 33 2.99 -1.54 8.29
C PHE A 33 1.91 -2.61 8.32
N VAL A 34 1.68 -3.26 7.18
CA VAL A 34 0.75 -4.38 7.02
C VAL A 34 1.54 -5.69 7.06
N ALA A 35 1.54 -6.36 8.21
CA ALA A 35 2.25 -7.61 8.41
C ALA A 35 1.50 -8.81 7.80
N PHE A 36 2.16 -9.62 6.96
CA PHE A 36 1.57 -10.84 6.41
C PHE A 36 1.21 -11.89 7.47
N LYS A 37 1.80 -11.80 8.67
CA LYS A 37 1.40 -12.66 9.80
C LYS A 37 -0.02 -12.34 10.29
N ALA A 38 -0.42 -11.07 10.26
CA ALA A 38 -1.75 -10.62 10.65
C ALA A 38 -2.74 -10.69 9.48
N PHE A 39 -2.25 -10.46 8.25
CA PHE A 39 -3.03 -10.43 7.02
C PHE A 39 -2.51 -11.46 6.01
N PRO A 40 -2.71 -12.76 6.25
CA PRO A 40 -2.08 -13.83 5.46
C PRO A 40 -2.55 -13.90 4.01
N TRP A 41 -3.71 -13.33 3.68
CA TRP A 41 -4.24 -13.24 2.31
C TRP A 41 -3.31 -12.47 1.37
N PHE A 42 -2.59 -11.46 1.86
CA PHE A 42 -1.62 -10.73 1.03
C PHE A 42 -0.33 -11.51 0.76
N LYS A 43 -0.05 -12.60 1.50
CA LYS A 43 1.15 -13.41 1.28
C LYS A 43 1.13 -14.13 -0.08
N GLY A 44 -0.06 -14.43 -0.59
CA GLY A 44 -0.26 -15.06 -1.91
C GLY A 44 -0.62 -14.08 -3.02
N ALA A 45 -0.82 -12.80 -2.70
CA ALA A 45 -1.16 -11.78 -3.68
C ALA A 45 0.07 -11.41 -4.52
N SER A 46 -0.15 -11.17 -5.80
CA SER A 46 0.85 -10.61 -6.69
C SER A 46 1.22 -9.19 -6.27
N VAL A 47 2.39 -8.73 -6.71
CA VAL A 47 2.82 -7.34 -6.47
C VAL A 47 1.80 -6.36 -7.06
N GLU A 48 1.24 -6.66 -8.24
CA GLU A 48 0.21 -5.84 -8.90
C GLU A 48 -1.06 -5.69 -8.06
N GLU A 49 -1.51 -6.76 -7.41
CA GLU A 49 -2.65 -6.72 -6.49
C GLU A 49 -2.34 -5.93 -5.21
N ILE A 50 -1.11 -6.03 -4.70
CA ILE A 50 -0.69 -5.31 -3.49
C ILE A 50 -0.62 -3.81 -3.74
N ILE A 51 -0.05 -3.39 -4.89
CA ILE A 51 0.07 -1.95 -5.23
C ILE A 51 -1.26 -1.33 -5.65
N ASN A 52 -2.24 -2.13 -6.08
CA ASN A 52 -3.59 -1.67 -6.39
C ASN A 52 -4.42 -1.46 -5.11
N VAL A 53 -3.84 -0.73 -4.15
CA VAL A 53 -4.50 -0.36 -2.91
C VAL A 53 -5.37 0.87 -3.15
N GLU A 54 -6.67 0.72 -2.92
CA GLU A 54 -7.61 1.83 -3.00
C GLU A 54 -8.03 2.22 -1.59
N TRP A 55 -8.16 3.52 -1.33
CA TRP A 55 -8.81 4.03 -0.13
C TRP A 55 -10.27 4.39 -0.49
N PRO A 56 -11.22 3.45 -0.30
CA PRO A 56 -12.54 3.59 -0.88
C PRO A 56 -13.33 4.80 -0.34
N GLN A 57 -13.07 5.28 0.88
CA GLN A 57 -13.71 6.46 1.45
C GLN A 57 -12.81 7.14 2.50
N PRO A 58 -12.58 8.47 2.44
CA PRO A 58 -11.85 9.20 3.49
C PRO A 58 -12.58 9.29 4.85
N HIS A 59 -13.87 8.91 4.91
CA HIS A 59 -14.79 9.24 6.01
C HIS A 59 -15.29 8.06 6.84
N HIS A 60 -14.64 6.90 6.81
CA HIS A 60 -15.00 5.80 7.71
C HIS A 60 -13.77 5.28 8.47
N LEU A 61 -13.66 5.75 9.72
CA LEU A 61 -12.87 5.15 10.80
C LEU A 61 -13.75 4.16 11.57
#